data_AF-A0A2R5GA08-F1
#
_entry.id   AF-A0A2R5GA08-F1
#
_cell.length_a   1.000
_cell.length_b   1.000
_cell.length_c   1.000
_cell.angle_alpha   90.00
_cell.angle_beta   90.00
_cell.angle_gamma   90.00
#
_symmetry.space_group_name_H-M   'P 1'
#
loop_
_entity.id
_entity.type
_entity.pdbx_description
1 polymer ?
#
loop_
_entity_poly.entity_id
_entity_poly.type
_entity_poly.pdbx_seq_one_letter_code
_entity_poly.pdbx_strand_id
1 'polypeptide(L)'
;MTERQALYSRLVEFFQRYDPGRLEHGIDAVVDFGLAEGLDALNAALVDRYGAYLGSGVDTADFGDAERAILRSRIEMFYIKHDVAKLDSPTDIDAITDWALHNGVDVLSEKLARKFGEGVEDVFESDVLVQLEAFYEKYDPSKSEEDVRTVLTWGIVHGFTTLNQKMISKYGEGLGSMDRAKVRAEIERKLISFYEANAPEKLDPDNLEFVVDFTLKHGIHDMNRRLQQKYGVNMNTILRRSTTKSRPASRSASLRRSLRQSMASLRRSQRKSGSLASSAREEAEAQVEADLAYQEYLRKLVEVFYARHDPNRLLEEGVTPIIEFAIEAGEVALNEKLRAKYGQDLIDIDAEFQSVREQLVRFYARFDPTKLEPENEHQLDTVTGWALVNGLDRLNETLRRKYDDDLDGTGLRARLRLFYDAVGAKKSDKDIQTIVDWCYENSVEALNKKLKKRYGKSLEDTTFAEEPDLGQGRPRGDTEASVGPPHPDMPPPRPASTYKYTREAPLPPGPPPLVDLPEEHERSKQGAALEAKILVFYSKKDPAKATPEQVAKDAARILEDGIDAFNAELMELYGESLVSLDRGRSSVRMSTRSSVRSSSFRASRKVAVDKV
;
A
#
# COMPACT_ATOMS: atom_id res chain seq x y z
N MET A 1 21.36 -22.14 30.30
CA MET A 1 22.47 -21.20 30.06
C MET A 1 22.03 -19.87 30.63
N THR A 2 22.83 -19.21 31.47
CA THR A 2 22.43 -17.89 32.01
C THR A 2 22.59 -16.82 30.92
N GLU A 3 21.84 -15.73 31.02
CA GLU A 3 21.94 -14.58 30.10
C GLU A 3 23.38 -14.04 30.02
N ARG A 4 24.05 -13.96 31.17
CA ARG A 4 25.49 -13.64 31.27
C ARG A 4 26.37 -14.58 30.45
N GLN A 5 26.15 -15.90 30.53
CA GLN A 5 26.93 -16.88 29.77
C GLN A 5 26.68 -16.77 28.26
N ALA A 6 25.43 -16.54 27.85
CA ALA A 6 25.10 -16.35 26.44
C ALA A 6 25.76 -15.09 25.87
N LEU A 7 25.70 -13.97 26.60
CA LEU A 7 26.35 -12.72 26.21
C LEU A 7 27.89 -12.84 26.20
N TYR A 8 28.46 -13.51 27.20
CA TYR A 8 29.90 -13.79 27.27
C TYR A 8 30.37 -14.59 26.05
N SER A 9 29.68 -15.67 25.68
CA SER A 9 30.02 -16.46 24.50
C SER A 9 30.02 -15.63 23.20
N ARG A 10 28.98 -14.78 23.00
CA ARG A 10 28.92 -13.90 21.83
C ARG A 10 30.04 -12.87 21.81
N LEU A 11 30.37 -12.28 22.96
CA LEU A 11 31.46 -11.31 23.08
C LEU A 11 32.84 -11.93 22.86
N VAL A 12 33.05 -13.19 23.27
CA VAL A 12 34.28 -13.93 22.94
C VAL A 12 34.42 -14.08 21.43
N GLU A 13 33.38 -14.57 20.75
CA GLU A 13 33.41 -14.73 19.29
C GLU A 13 33.61 -13.41 18.56
N PHE A 14 32.92 -12.36 19.01
CA PHE A 14 33.09 -11.00 18.50
C PHE A 14 34.54 -10.52 18.63
N PHE A 15 35.11 -10.54 19.84
CA PHE A 15 36.47 -10.03 20.06
C PHE A 15 37.54 -10.91 19.44
N GLN A 16 37.34 -12.22 19.29
CA GLN A 16 38.25 -13.06 18.50
C GLN A 16 38.39 -12.58 17.05
N ARG A 17 37.34 -11.99 16.48
CA ARG A 17 37.33 -11.50 15.10
C ARG A 17 37.82 -10.07 14.96
N TYR A 18 37.42 -9.19 15.89
CA TYR A 18 37.62 -7.74 15.74
C TYR A 18 38.71 -7.14 16.63
N ASP A 19 39.03 -7.75 17.79
CA ASP A 19 40.06 -7.25 18.71
C ASP A 19 40.56 -8.38 19.65
N PRO A 20 41.42 -9.29 19.15
CA PRO A 20 41.85 -10.47 19.92
C PRO A 20 42.58 -10.10 21.22
N GLY A 21 43.30 -8.98 21.22
CA GLY A 21 44.01 -8.49 22.40
C GLY A 21 43.06 -8.11 23.55
N ARG A 22 41.80 -7.79 23.25
CA ARG A 22 40.77 -7.53 24.27
C ARG A 22 40.45 -8.76 25.11
N LEU A 23 40.58 -9.96 24.54
CA LEU A 23 40.35 -11.22 25.26
C LEU A 23 41.36 -11.40 26.41
N GLU A 24 42.59 -10.93 26.23
CA GLU A 24 43.65 -11.00 27.24
C GLU A 24 43.42 -10.02 28.41
N HIS A 25 42.69 -8.94 28.15
CA HIS A 25 42.39 -7.90 29.15
C HIS A 25 41.05 -8.09 29.88
N GLY A 26 40.34 -9.18 29.59
CA GLY A 26 39.08 -9.53 30.23
C GLY A 26 37.85 -8.94 29.54
N ILE A 27 36.87 -9.80 29.29
CA ILE A 27 35.62 -9.47 28.60
C ILE A 27 34.52 -9.11 29.62
N ASP A 28 34.73 -9.42 30.89
CA ASP A 28 33.74 -9.27 31.96
C ASP A 28 33.18 -7.86 32.08
N ALA A 29 34.00 -6.82 31.94
CA ALA A 29 33.52 -5.43 32.00
C ALA A 29 32.55 -5.08 30.86
N VAL A 30 32.71 -5.70 29.68
CA VAL A 30 31.83 -5.49 28.53
C VAL A 30 30.54 -6.30 28.68
N VAL A 31 30.63 -7.49 29.28
CA VAL A 31 29.47 -8.31 29.65
C VAL A 31 28.64 -7.59 30.72
N ASP A 32 29.28 -7.07 31.76
CA ASP A 32 28.61 -6.34 32.83
C ASP A 32 27.95 -5.05 32.30
N PHE A 33 28.59 -4.34 31.37
CA PHE A 33 27.99 -3.21 30.67
C PHE A 33 26.73 -3.62 29.89
N GLY A 34 26.79 -4.69 29.10
CA GLY A 34 25.62 -5.16 28.34
C GLY A 34 24.46 -5.65 29.20
N LEU A 35 24.75 -6.24 30.37
CA LEU A 35 23.71 -6.63 31.33
C LEU A 35 23.10 -5.43 32.07
N ALA A 36 23.87 -4.36 32.30
CA ALA A 36 23.42 -3.17 33.00
C ALA A 36 22.63 -2.22 32.10
N GLU A 37 23.16 -1.94 30.90
CA GLU A 37 22.62 -0.92 29.98
C GLU A 37 21.76 -1.52 28.85
N GLY A 38 21.72 -2.86 28.76
CA GLY A 38 21.00 -3.58 27.72
C GLY A 38 21.80 -3.82 26.44
N LEU A 39 21.30 -4.73 25.61
CA LEU A 39 21.97 -5.17 24.38
C LEU A 39 22.11 -4.04 23.35
N ASP A 40 21.15 -3.14 23.27
CA ASP A 40 21.14 -2.04 22.29
C ASP A 40 22.25 -1.02 22.58
N ALA A 41 22.42 -0.65 23.85
CA ALA A 41 23.50 0.25 24.27
C ALA A 41 24.88 -0.38 24.04
N LEU A 42 25.02 -1.68 24.33
CA LEU A 42 26.25 -2.43 24.03
C LEU A 42 26.52 -2.48 22.53
N ASN A 43 25.51 -2.78 21.71
CA ASN A 43 25.64 -2.80 20.26
C ASN A 43 26.04 -1.43 19.70
N ALA A 44 25.44 -0.34 20.19
CA ALA A 44 25.83 1.01 19.80
C ALA A 44 27.30 1.31 20.11
N ALA A 45 27.77 0.93 21.30
CA ALA A 45 29.18 1.12 21.70
C ALA A 45 30.15 0.27 20.86
N LEU A 46 29.76 -0.96 20.49
CA LEU A 46 30.56 -1.82 19.63
C LEU A 46 30.58 -1.30 18.18
N VAL A 47 29.46 -0.78 17.67
CA VAL A 47 29.37 -0.16 16.33
C VAL A 47 30.23 1.09 16.26
N ASP A 48 30.19 1.94 17.28
CA ASP A 48 31.01 3.16 17.33
C ASP A 48 32.50 2.83 17.28
N ARG A 49 32.93 1.82 18.05
CA ARG A 49 34.35 1.49 18.22
C ARG A 49 34.92 0.58 17.14
N TYR A 50 34.16 -0.43 16.72
CA TYR A 50 34.62 -1.50 15.84
C TYR A 50 33.86 -1.54 14.51
N GLY A 51 32.81 -0.73 14.35
CA GLY A 51 31.94 -0.82 13.18
C GLY A 51 31.16 -2.14 13.12
N ALA A 52 31.03 -2.88 14.23
CA ALA A 52 30.34 -4.17 14.27
C ALA A 52 29.59 -4.32 15.60
N TYR A 53 28.55 -5.15 15.66
CA TYR A 53 27.79 -5.43 16.88
C TYR A 53 27.64 -6.94 17.13
N LEU A 54 27.03 -7.32 18.26
CA LEU A 54 27.02 -8.73 18.72
C LEU A 54 26.08 -9.68 17.99
N GLY A 55 25.38 -9.23 16.95
CA GLY A 55 24.32 -9.99 16.31
C GLY A 55 23.13 -10.23 17.26
N SER A 56 21.94 -9.78 16.86
CA SER A 56 20.77 -10.61 17.16
C SER A 56 21.05 -11.95 16.47
N GLY A 57 20.84 -13.09 17.11
CA GLY A 57 20.97 -14.41 16.45
C GLY A 57 19.92 -14.66 15.35
N VAL A 58 19.48 -13.61 14.67
CA VAL A 58 18.82 -13.65 13.38
C VAL A 58 19.94 -13.95 12.40
N ASP A 59 20.01 -15.19 11.95
CA ASP A 59 20.85 -15.56 10.84
C ASP A 59 20.61 -14.54 9.72
N THR A 60 21.69 -13.97 9.18
CA THR A 60 21.63 -13.18 7.93
C THR A 60 21.03 -13.96 6.76
N ALA A 61 20.85 -15.28 6.94
CA ALA A 61 20.12 -16.14 6.03
C ALA A 61 18.64 -15.75 5.85
N ASP A 62 18.06 -14.93 6.74
CA ASP A 62 16.68 -14.45 6.59
C ASP A 62 16.53 -13.21 5.68
N PHE A 63 17.62 -12.49 5.39
CA PHE A 63 17.59 -11.51 4.30
C PHE A 63 17.75 -12.27 2.98
N GLY A 64 16.72 -12.23 2.14
CA GLY A 64 16.75 -12.95 0.87
C GLY A 64 17.96 -12.51 0.02
N ASP A 65 18.61 -13.45 -0.66
CA ASP A 65 19.76 -13.19 -1.56
C ASP A 65 19.49 -12.03 -2.53
N ALA A 66 18.23 -11.81 -2.90
CA ALA A 66 17.76 -10.71 -3.73
C ALA A 66 17.96 -9.32 -3.07
N GLU A 67 17.58 -9.14 -1.80
CA GLU A 67 17.75 -7.85 -1.10
C GLU A 67 19.23 -7.50 -0.92
N ARG A 68 20.04 -8.51 -0.56
CA ARG A 68 21.49 -8.35 -0.47
C ARG A 68 22.09 -7.93 -1.81
N ALA A 69 21.67 -8.57 -2.90
CA ALA A 69 22.15 -8.23 -4.23
C ALA A 69 21.73 -6.81 -4.66
N ILE A 70 20.50 -6.40 -4.39
CA ILE A 70 20.00 -5.04 -4.70
C ILE A 70 20.80 -3.99 -3.92
N LEU A 71 20.98 -4.18 -2.60
CA LEU A 71 21.71 -3.24 -1.76
C LEU A 71 23.18 -3.15 -2.18
N ARG A 72 23.80 -4.30 -2.47
CA ARG A 72 25.17 -4.37 -3.00
C ARG A 72 25.30 -3.55 -4.28
N SER A 73 24.37 -3.71 -5.23
CA SER A 73 24.33 -2.93 -6.46
C SER A 73 24.24 -1.43 -6.20
N ARG A 74 23.38 -0.99 -5.26
CA ARG A 74 23.27 0.43 -4.89
C ARG A 74 24.55 0.99 -4.30
N ILE A 75 25.22 0.22 -3.43
CA ILE A 75 26.51 0.60 -2.84
C ILE A 75 27.61 0.67 -3.91
N GLU A 76 27.65 -0.28 -4.85
CA GLU A 76 28.59 -0.21 -5.99
C GLU A 76 28.37 1.07 -6.81
N MET A 77 27.11 1.36 -7.19
CA MET A 77 26.77 2.56 -7.95
C MET A 77 27.13 3.85 -7.18
N PHE A 78 26.93 3.87 -5.86
CA PHE A 78 27.36 4.98 -5.01
C PHE A 78 28.86 5.24 -5.15
N TYR A 79 29.68 4.21 -4.98
CA TYR A 79 31.13 4.37 -5.01
C TYR A 79 31.67 4.64 -6.41
N ILE A 80 31.01 4.20 -7.47
CA ILE A 80 31.37 4.63 -8.84
C ILE A 80 31.31 6.15 -8.99
N LYS A 81 30.31 6.78 -8.36
CA LYS A 81 30.11 8.23 -8.42
C LYS A 81 31.10 9.01 -7.55
N HIS A 82 31.43 8.49 -6.37
CA HIS A 82 32.18 9.25 -5.35
C HIS A 82 33.61 8.82 -5.12
N ASP A 83 33.90 7.52 -5.22
CA ASP A 83 35.20 6.96 -4.87
C ASP A 83 35.40 5.60 -5.56
N VAL A 84 35.78 5.65 -6.84
CA VAL A 84 35.97 4.44 -7.68
C VAL A 84 37.00 3.49 -7.09
N ALA A 85 37.99 3.98 -6.34
CA ALA A 85 39.03 3.15 -5.72
C ALA A 85 38.46 2.19 -4.67
N LYS A 86 37.30 2.51 -4.07
CA LYS A 86 36.60 1.61 -3.15
C LYS A 86 36.05 0.35 -3.81
N LEU A 87 35.95 0.32 -5.14
CA LEU A 87 35.46 -0.83 -5.90
C LEU A 87 36.57 -1.85 -6.22
N ASP A 88 37.84 -1.46 -6.09
CA ASP A 88 38.98 -2.34 -6.35
C ASP A 88 39.12 -3.46 -5.30
N SER A 89 38.41 -3.33 -4.17
CA SER A 89 38.28 -4.35 -3.12
C SER A 89 36.85 -4.88 -3.08
N PRO A 90 36.52 -5.97 -3.80
CA PRO A 90 35.19 -6.59 -3.75
C PRO A 90 34.77 -6.95 -2.31
N THR A 91 35.74 -7.32 -1.47
CA THR A 91 35.56 -7.61 -0.06
C THR A 91 35.09 -6.41 0.76
N ASP A 92 35.45 -5.18 0.37
CA ASP A 92 34.99 -3.97 1.05
C ASP A 92 33.50 -3.73 0.76
N ILE A 93 33.06 -3.93 -0.48
CA ILE A 93 31.66 -3.73 -0.87
C ILE A 93 30.76 -4.78 -0.22
N ASP A 94 31.18 -6.04 -0.20
CA ASP A 94 30.43 -7.09 0.48
C ASP A 94 30.35 -6.82 1.99
N ALA A 95 31.46 -6.39 2.61
CA ALA A 95 31.48 -6.02 4.04
C ALA A 95 30.56 -4.82 4.34
N ILE A 96 30.52 -3.80 3.47
CA ILE A 96 29.63 -2.64 3.64
C ILE A 96 28.16 -3.04 3.43
N THR A 97 27.89 -3.93 2.47
CA THR A 97 26.54 -4.47 2.22
C THR A 97 26.04 -5.25 3.42
N ASP A 98 26.85 -6.19 3.91
CA ASP A 98 26.52 -6.98 5.09
C ASP A 98 26.33 -6.05 6.29
N TRP A 99 27.22 -5.08 6.49
CA TRP A 99 27.07 -4.08 7.53
C TRP A 99 25.73 -3.33 7.44
N ALA A 100 25.32 -2.91 6.25
CA ALA A 100 24.08 -2.15 6.06
C ALA A 100 22.81 -2.99 6.24
N LEU A 101 22.77 -4.24 5.79
CA LEU A 101 21.64 -5.14 6.05
C LEU A 101 21.39 -5.32 7.55
N HIS A 102 22.47 -5.35 8.32
CA HIS A 102 22.43 -5.56 9.75
C HIS A 102 22.11 -4.30 10.55
N ASN A 103 22.65 -3.14 10.16
CA ASN A 103 22.50 -1.89 10.90
C ASN A 103 21.38 -0.98 10.36
N GLY A 104 20.73 -1.38 9.27
CA GLY A 104 19.78 -0.56 8.52
C GLY A 104 20.45 0.24 7.41
N VAL A 105 19.83 0.21 6.23
CA VAL A 105 20.28 0.96 5.05
C VAL A 105 20.26 2.47 5.31
N ASP A 106 19.30 2.96 6.09
CA ASP A 106 19.20 4.36 6.51
C ASP A 106 20.47 4.85 7.22
N VAL A 107 21.04 4.02 8.10
CA VAL A 107 22.24 4.38 8.86
C VAL A 107 23.46 4.44 7.95
N LEU A 108 23.56 3.52 6.97
CA LEU A 108 24.60 3.62 5.95
C LEU A 108 24.42 4.89 5.12
N SER A 109 23.19 5.16 4.67
CA SER A 109 22.85 6.33 3.87
C SER A 109 23.20 7.63 4.60
N GLU A 110 22.88 7.76 5.89
CA GLU A 110 23.26 8.94 6.67
C GLU A 110 24.78 9.10 6.81
N LYS A 111 25.51 8.00 7.04
CA LYS A 111 26.98 8.02 7.11
C LYS A 111 27.60 8.47 5.79
N LEU A 112 27.10 7.97 4.66
CA LEU A 112 27.56 8.37 3.35
C LEU A 112 27.17 9.82 3.03
N ALA A 113 25.95 10.23 3.40
CA ALA A 113 25.50 11.61 3.24
C ALA A 113 26.36 12.61 3.99
N ARG A 114 26.79 12.29 5.23
CA ARG A 114 27.72 13.14 5.98
C ARG A 114 29.10 13.25 5.33
N LYS A 115 29.56 12.19 4.65
CA LYS A 115 30.89 12.15 4.03
C LYS A 115 30.93 12.73 2.61
N PHE A 116 29.90 12.49 1.83
CA PHE A 116 29.86 12.77 0.39
C PHE A 116 28.72 13.72 -0.02
N GLY A 117 27.83 14.10 0.90
CA GLY A 117 26.69 14.98 0.65
C GLY A 117 25.42 14.28 0.19
N GLU A 118 25.45 12.96 -0.03
CA GLU A 118 24.32 12.13 -0.47
C GLU A 118 24.43 10.69 0.07
N GLY A 119 23.29 10.02 0.24
CA GLY A 119 23.20 8.64 0.74
C GLY A 119 23.18 7.58 -0.36
N VAL A 120 23.12 6.29 0.03
CA VAL A 120 23.02 5.16 -0.93
C VAL A 120 21.68 5.18 -1.67
N GLU A 121 20.62 5.64 -1.01
CA GLU A 121 19.28 5.74 -1.59
C GLU A 121 19.14 6.87 -2.60
N ASP A 122 20.02 7.88 -2.52
CA ASP A 122 20.09 8.99 -3.49
C ASP A 122 20.82 8.59 -4.78
N VAL A 123 21.33 7.35 -4.86
CA VAL A 123 21.91 6.82 -6.09
C VAL A 123 20.79 6.33 -6.97
N PHE A 124 20.28 7.26 -7.76
CA PHE A 124 19.09 7.00 -8.55
C PHE A 124 19.34 5.98 -9.64
N GLU A 125 18.43 5.01 -9.74
CA GLU A 125 18.27 4.12 -10.89
C GLU A 125 18.17 4.91 -12.21
N SER A 126 17.71 6.18 -12.14
CA SER A 126 17.67 7.12 -13.27
C SER A 126 19.06 7.43 -13.85
N ASP A 127 20.11 7.58 -13.03
CA ASP A 127 21.46 7.89 -13.51
C ASP A 127 22.01 6.74 -14.37
N VAL A 128 21.81 5.50 -13.92
CA VAL A 128 22.23 4.31 -14.68
C VAL A 128 21.36 4.10 -15.90
N LEU A 129 20.06 4.36 -15.80
CA LEU A 129 19.17 4.29 -16.94
C LEU A 129 19.61 5.25 -18.03
N VAL A 130 19.88 6.51 -17.67
CA VAL A 130 20.36 7.53 -18.63
C VAL A 130 21.69 7.12 -19.27
N GLN A 131 22.63 6.55 -18.48
CA GLN A 131 23.88 6.02 -19.04
C GLN A 131 23.64 4.84 -19.99
N LEU A 132 22.75 3.91 -19.64
CA LEU A 132 22.37 2.78 -20.48
C LEU A 132 21.69 3.22 -21.77
N GLU A 133 20.81 4.22 -21.71
CA GLU A 133 20.16 4.80 -22.88
C GLU A 133 21.19 5.45 -23.82
N ALA A 134 22.07 6.30 -23.29
CA ALA A 134 23.14 6.91 -24.07
C ALA A 134 24.09 5.85 -24.67
N PHE A 135 24.36 4.79 -23.91
CA PHE A 135 25.16 3.66 -24.35
C PHE A 135 24.51 2.91 -25.51
N TYR A 136 23.24 2.55 -25.39
CA TYR A 136 22.55 1.84 -26.44
C TYR A 136 22.22 2.73 -27.64
N GLU A 137 21.98 4.02 -27.48
CA GLU A 137 21.84 4.94 -28.61
C GLU A 137 23.11 4.98 -29.47
N LYS A 138 24.29 4.91 -28.85
CA LYS A 138 25.58 4.86 -29.55
C LYS A 138 25.87 3.50 -30.20
N TYR A 139 25.63 2.41 -29.47
CA TYR A 139 26.12 1.08 -29.85
C TYR A 139 25.08 0.15 -30.47
N ASP A 140 23.81 0.31 -30.11
CA ASP A 140 22.71 -0.55 -30.57
C ASP A 140 21.37 0.23 -30.55
N PRO A 141 21.19 1.21 -31.45
CA PRO A 141 20.02 2.08 -31.47
C PRO A 141 18.72 1.34 -31.85
N SER A 142 18.81 0.03 -32.12
CA SER A 142 17.67 -0.83 -32.39
C SER A 142 16.97 -1.32 -31.12
N LYS A 143 17.65 -1.25 -29.97
CA LYS A 143 17.06 -1.61 -28.67
C LYS A 143 15.91 -0.69 -28.31
N SER A 144 14.80 -1.28 -27.91
CA SER A 144 13.66 -0.54 -27.40
C SER A 144 13.98 0.01 -26.00
N GLU A 145 13.23 1.01 -25.56
CA GLU A 145 13.30 1.54 -24.20
C GLU A 145 13.05 0.44 -23.15
N GLU A 146 12.10 -0.44 -23.40
CA GLU A 146 11.76 -1.57 -22.52
C GLU A 146 12.91 -2.59 -22.42
N ASP A 147 13.64 -2.80 -23.53
CA ASP A 147 14.84 -3.64 -23.52
C ASP A 147 15.97 -3.01 -22.68
N VAL A 148 16.11 -1.68 -22.71
CA VAL A 148 17.09 -0.96 -21.88
C VAL A 148 16.72 -1.08 -20.40
N ARG A 149 15.43 -0.93 -20.04
CA ARG A 149 14.96 -1.14 -18.66
C ARG A 149 15.14 -2.57 -18.19
N THR A 150 14.88 -3.56 -19.05
CA THR A 150 15.14 -4.97 -18.73
C THR A 150 16.63 -5.21 -18.43
N VAL A 151 17.51 -4.54 -19.16
CA VAL A 151 18.96 -4.58 -18.88
C VAL A 151 19.31 -3.89 -17.56
N LEU A 152 18.67 -2.76 -17.24
CA LEU A 152 18.80 -2.09 -15.94
C LEU A 152 18.37 -3.00 -14.80
N THR A 153 17.16 -3.57 -14.86
CA THR A 153 16.64 -4.52 -13.85
C THR A 153 17.59 -5.69 -13.69
N TRP A 154 18.09 -6.25 -14.80
CA TRP A 154 19.09 -7.31 -14.75
C TRP A 154 20.37 -6.86 -14.03
N GLY A 155 20.85 -5.64 -14.28
CA GLY A 155 22.01 -5.07 -13.61
C GLY A 155 21.80 -4.81 -12.12
N ILE A 156 20.62 -4.38 -11.71
CA ILE A 156 20.25 -4.20 -10.29
C ILE A 156 20.33 -5.54 -9.55
N VAL A 157 19.83 -6.61 -10.19
CA VAL A 157 19.85 -7.97 -9.59
C VAL A 157 21.26 -8.57 -9.55
N HIS A 158 22.11 -8.30 -10.55
CA HIS A 158 23.40 -8.99 -10.70
C HIS A 158 24.62 -8.15 -10.31
N GLY A 159 24.44 -6.90 -9.87
CA GLY A 159 25.54 -5.96 -9.65
C GLY A 159 25.84 -5.11 -10.87
N PHE A 160 26.13 -3.83 -10.62
CA PHE A 160 26.54 -2.90 -11.67
C PHE A 160 27.88 -3.32 -12.28
N THR A 161 28.79 -3.88 -11.48
CA THR A 161 30.06 -4.40 -11.97
C THR A 161 29.85 -5.46 -13.05
N THR A 162 28.92 -6.39 -12.82
CA THR A 162 28.56 -7.46 -13.76
C THR A 162 27.90 -6.89 -15.02
N LEU A 163 27.01 -5.90 -14.86
CA LEU A 163 26.42 -5.16 -15.98
C LEU A 163 27.48 -4.49 -16.85
N ASN A 164 28.43 -3.80 -16.22
CA ASN A 164 29.51 -3.11 -16.90
C ASN A 164 30.43 -4.09 -17.65
N GLN A 165 30.80 -5.21 -17.02
CA GLN A 165 31.56 -6.28 -17.68
C GLN A 165 30.81 -6.87 -18.88
N LYS A 166 29.49 -7.05 -18.78
CA LYS A 166 28.64 -7.50 -19.88
C LYS A 166 28.64 -6.51 -21.05
N MET A 167 28.62 -5.20 -20.77
CA MET A 167 28.73 -4.16 -21.80
C MET A 167 30.11 -4.17 -22.46
N ILE A 168 31.19 -4.24 -21.67
CA ILE A 168 32.57 -4.34 -22.18
C ILE A 168 32.73 -5.58 -23.06
N SER A 169 32.26 -6.74 -22.59
CA SER A 169 32.38 -7.99 -23.33
C SER A 169 31.63 -7.99 -24.65
N LYS A 170 30.48 -7.30 -24.72
CA LYS A 170 29.62 -7.31 -25.92
C LYS A 170 29.97 -6.20 -26.92
N TYR A 171 30.34 -5.02 -26.42
CA TYR A 171 30.52 -3.80 -27.23
C TYR A 171 31.93 -3.21 -27.18
N GLY A 172 32.83 -3.75 -26.36
CA GLY A 172 34.21 -3.30 -26.21
C GLY A 172 34.39 -2.07 -25.31
N GLU A 173 33.30 -1.50 -24.81
CA GLU A 173 33.29 -0.31 -23.94
C GLU A 173 32.29 -0.52 -22.79
N GLY A 174 32.61 0.01 -21.60
CA GLY A 174 31.74 -0.08 -20.42
C GLY A 174 30.83 1.12 -20.25
N LEU A 175 29.89 1.03 -19.31
CA LEU A 175 29.07 2.17 -18.89
C LEU A 175 29.91 3.24 -18.19
N GLY A 176 30.93 2.83 -17.43
CA GLY A 176 31.80 3.75 -16.69
C GLY A 176 32.66 4.69 -17.55
N SER A 177 32.77 4.47 -18.87
CA SER A 177 33.46 5.41 -19.78
C SER A 177 32.53 6.46 -20.38
N MET A 178 31.22 6.39 -20.10
CA MET A 178 30.27 7.46 -20.39
C MET A 178 30.55 8.63 -19.44
N ASP A 179 31.42 9.53 -19.88
CA ASP A 179 31.70 10.80 -19.20
C ASP A 179 30.38 11.55 -18.93
N ARG A 180 30.09 11.81 -17.65
CA ARG A 180 28.89 12.54 -17.22
C ARG A 180 28.76 13.89 -17.91
N ALA A 181 29.88 14.55 -18.22
CA ALA A 181 29.85 15.80 -18.97
C ALA A 181 29.30 15.60 -20.40
N LYS A 182 29.60 14.47 -21.04
CA LYS A 182 29.04 14.12 -22.36
C LYS A 182 27.56 13.79 -22.28
N VAL A 183 27.13 13.05 -21.25
CA VAL A 183 25.71 12.74 -21.02
C VAL A 183 24.92 14.03 -20.77
N ARG A 184 25.44 14.94 -19.93
CA ARG A 184 24.84 16.26 -19.70
C ARG A 184 24.71 17.07 -20.99
N ALA A 185 25.80 17.16 -21.77
CA ALA A 185 25.81 17.86 -23.04
C ALA A 185 24.84 17.26 -24.07
N GLU A 186 24.66 15.94 -24.07
CA GLU A 186 23.70 15.24 -24.91
C GLU A 186 22.26 15.61 -24.53
N ILE A 187 21.92 15.56 -23.24
CA ILE A 187 20.61 15.96 -22.72
C ILE A 187 20.32 17.43 -23.05
N GLU A 188 21.28 18.32 -22.78
CA GLU A 188 21.19 19.74 -23.09
C GLU A 188 20.91 19.97 -24.58
N ARG A 189 21.67 19.31 -25.46
CA ARG A 189 21.47 19.37 -26.92
C ARG A 189 20.07 18.90 -27.35
N LYS A 190 19.56 17.82 -26.74
CA LYS A 190 18.20 17.30 -27.02
C LYS A 190 17.12 18.28 -26.56
N LEU A 191 17.28 18.87 -25.38
CA LEU A 191 16.36 19.86 -24.82
C LEU A 191 16.36 21.17 -25.61
N ILE A 192 17.52 21.67 -26.03
CA ILE A 192 17.63 22.82 -26.92
C ILE A 192 16.86 22.55 -28.20
N SER A 193 17.15 21.42 -28.87
CA SER A 193 16.48 21.04 -30.12
C SER A 193 14.96 20.94 -29.95
N PHE A 194 14.51 20.50 -28.78
CA PHE A 194 13.09 20.40 -28.46
C PHE A 194 12.44 21.78 -28.24
N TYR A 195 13.05 22.62 -27.40
CA TYR A 195 12.50 23.93 -27.08
C TYR A 195 12.56 24.89 -28.26
N GLU A 196 13.60 24.84 -29.10
CA GLU A 196 13.64 25.58 -30.37
C GLU A 196 12.42 25.29 -31.26
N ALA A 197 11.96 24.05 -31.28
CA ALA A 197 10.85 23.62 -32.12
C ALA A 197 9.46 23.89 -31.53
N ASN A 198 9.30 23.92 -30.20
CA ASN A 198 7.97 23.97 -29.56
C ASN A 198 7.74 25.16 -28.61
N ALA A 199 8.79 25.69 -27.99
CA ALA A 199 8.70 26.76 -26.99
C ALA A 199 10.04 27.53 -26.88
N PRO A 200 10.42 28.29 -27.92
CA PRO A 200 11.72 28.96 -27.98
C PRO A 200 11.91 29.99 -26.86
N GLU A 201 10.83 30.51 -26.28
CA GLU A 201 10.85 31.39 -25.11
C GLU A 201 11.34 30.70 -23.82
N LYS A 202 11.49 29.38 -23.82
CA LYS A 202 12.03 28.58 -22.70
C LYS A 202 13.53 28.28 -22.82
N LEU A 203 14.19 28.71 -23.90
CA LEU A 203 15.65 28.59 -24.13
C LEU A 203 16.47 29.61 -23.32
N ASP A 204 15.97 30.03 -22.17
CA ASP A 204 16.74 30.82 -21.23
C ASP A 204 17.83 29.92 -20.59
N PRO A 205 19.11 30.34 -20.54
CA PRO A 205 20.20 29.50 -20.02
C PRO A 205 19.96 28.97 -18.61
N ASP A 206 19.42 29.81 -17.71
CA ASP A 206 19.17 29.42 -16.31
C ASP A 206 18.04 28.37 -16.24
N ASN A 207 17.00 28.53 -17.06
CA ASN A 207 15.94 27.54 -17.18
C ASN A 207 16.43 26.24 -17.83
N LEU A 208 17.29 26.31 -18.84
CA LEU A 208 17.84 25.14 -19.50
C LEU A 208 18.72 24.34 -18.54
N GLU A 209 19.58 24.99 -17.77
CA GLU A 209 20.40 24.35 -16.74
C GLU A 209 19.53 23.63 -15.70
N PHE A 210 18.51 24.31 -15.15
CA PHE A 210 17.56 23.69 -14.23
C PHE A 210 16.88 22.45 -14.82
N VAL A 211 16.47 22.53 -16.08
CA VAL A 211 15.78 21.43 -16.76
C VAL A 211 16.73 20.28 -17.09
N VAL A 212 17.97 20.56 -17.45
CA VAL A 212 19.02 19.54 -17.65
C VAL A 212 19.30 18.83 -16.33
N ASP A 213 19.48 19.57 -15.24
CA ASP A 213 19.75 19.00 -13.92
C ASP A 213 18.54 18.21 -13.41
N PHE A 214 17.31 18.69 -13.66
CA PHE A 214 16.09 17.93 -13.43
C PHE A 214 16.07 16.62 -14.23
N THR A 215 16.45 16.67 -15.52
CA THR A 215 16.46 15.49 -16.40
C THR A 215 17.53 14.48 -16.00
N LEU A 216 18.68 14.95 -15.54
CA LEU A 216 19.72 14.08 -14.95
C LEU A 216 19.21 13.42 -13.68
N LYS A 217 18.58 14.19 -12.79
CA LYS A 217 18.06 13.69 -11.51
C LYS A 217 16.92 12.68 -11.68
N HIS A 218 15.94 13.00 -12.51
CA HIS A 218 14.69 12.22 -12.64
C HIS A 218 14.67 11.28 -13.86
N GLY A 219 15.68 11.37 -14.73
CA GLY A 219 15.77 10.58 -15.95
C GLY A 219 15.05 11.21 -17.15
N ILE A 220 15.47 10.79 -18.36
CA ILE A 220 14.94 11.34 -19.61
C ILE A 220 13.46 10.99 -19.85
N HIS A 221 12.97 9.89 -19.26
CA HIS A 221 11.58 9.44 -19.41
C HIS A 221 10.60 10.34 -18.68
N ASP A 222 10.89 10.69 -17.42
CA ASP A 222 10.03 11.62 -16.67
C ASP A 222 9.99 12.97 -17.36
N MET A 223 11.13 13.41 -17.89
CA MET A 223 11.16 14.60 -18.71
C MET A 223 10.31 14.44 -19.98
N ASN A 224 10.47 13.35 -20.73
CA ASN A 224 9.68 13.07 -21.93
C ASN A 224 8.17 12.98 -21.63
N ARG A 225 7.76 12.40 -20.50
CA ARG A 225 6.37 12.32 -20.03
C ARG A 225 5.81 13.71 -19.79
N ARG A 226 6.53 14.56 -19.05
CA ARG A 226 6.14 15.96 -18.79
C ARG A 226 6.05 16.78 -20.07
N LEU A 227 7.01 16.62 -20.98
CA LEU A 227 6.98 17.27 -22.28
C LEU A 227 5.82 16.78 -23.14
N GLN A 228 5.53 15.48 -23.14
CA GLN A 228 4.39 14.89 -23.85
C GLN A 228 3.06 15.40 -23.29
N GLN A 229 2.89 15.45 -21.97
CA GLN A 229 1.70 16.00 -21.33
C GLN A 229 1.48 17.48 -21.66
N LYS A 230 2.57 18.26 -21.65
CA LYS A 230 2.49 19.72 -21.84
C LYS A 230 2.41 20.16 -23.30
N TYR A 231 3.14 19.51 -24.19
CA TYR A 231 3.33 19.92 -25.59
C TYR A 231 2.77 18.90 -26.59
N GLY A 232 2.31 17.73 -26.15
CA GLY A 232 1.83 16.65 -27.03
C GLY A 232 2.93 15.93 -27.81
N VAL A 233 4.21 16.21 -27.51
CA VAL A 233 5.39 15.62 -28.15
C VAL A 233 6.53 15.44 -27.14
N ASN A 234 7.38 14.43 -27.35
CA ASN A 234 8.58 14.18 -26.54
C ASN A 234 9.89 14.56 -27.27
N MET A 235 11.04 14.58 -26.57
CA MET A 235 12.33 14.97 -27.15
C MET A 235 12.75 14.11 -28.34
N ASN A 236 12.49 12.80 -28.28
CA ASN A 236 12.90 11.84 -29.30
C ASN A 236 12.12 11.99 -30.62
N THR A 237 10.92 12.59 -30.59
CA THR A 237 10.05 12.74 -31.75
C THR A 237 10.62 13.73 -32.78
N ILE A 238 11.38 14.72 -32.31
CA ILE A 238 11.86 15.85 -33.12
C ILE A 238 13.14 15.51 -33.87
N LEU A 239 14.01 14.71 -33.24
CA LEU A 239 15.24 14.18 -33.87
C LEU A 239 14.94 13.27 -35.07
N ARG A 240 13.79 12.57 -35.07
CA ARG A 240 13.36 11.75 -36.21
C ARG A 240 12.83 12.57 -37.39
N ARG A 241 12.36 13.80 -37.15
CA ARG A 241 11.86 14.70 -38.21
C ARG A 241 12.98 15.47 -38.93
N SER A 242 14.07 15.79 -38.24
CA SER A 242 15.20 16.52 -38.84
C SER A 242 16.07 15.67 -39.76
N THR A 243 16.07 14.34 -39.61
CA THR A 243 16.91 13.41 -40.41
C THR A 243 16.30 12.99 -41.75
N THR A 244 15.06 13.38 -42.07
CA THR A 244 14.34 12.92 -43.28
C THR A 244 14.28 13.93 -44.44
N LYS A 245 15.11 14.97 -44.48
CA LYS A 245 15.17 15.91 -45.62
C LYS A 245 16.58 16.17 -46.14
N SER A 246 17.00 15.42 -47.16
CA SER A 246 17.34 16.00 -48.48
C SER A 246 17.62 14.91 -49.53
N ARG A 247 16.91 14.95 -50.66
CA ARG A 247 17.46 14.54 -51.95
C ARG A 247 16.68 15.21 -53.10
N PRO A 248 17.36 15.77 -54.11
CA PRO A 248 16.76 16.64 -55.10
C PRO A 248 16.13 15.87 -56.27
N ALA A 249 15.18 16.54 -56.91
CA ALA A 249 14.44 16.06 -58.06
C ALA A 249 15.32 15.89 -59.31
N SER A 250 15.26 14.72 -59.96
CA SER A 250 15.12 14.65 -61.43
C SER A 250 14.71 13.24 -61.91
N ARG A 251 14.00 13.22 -63.05
CA ARG A 251 13.75 12.10 -63.98
C ARG A 251 12.52 11.23 -63.74
N SER A 252 11.40 11.84 -64.10
CA SER A 252 10.14 11.26 -64.57
C SER A 252 10.33 10.31 -65.78
N ALA A 253 10.49 9.01 -65.50
CA ALA A 253 10.11 7.91 -66.40
C ALA A 253 10.02 6.56 -65.65
N SER A 254 10.70 6.43 -64.51
CA SER A 254 10.62 5.26 -63.61
C SER A 254 9.35 5.23 -62.73
N LEU A 255 8.62 6.35 -62.66
CA LEU A 255 7.53 6.55 -61.71
C LEU A 255 6.34 5.61 -61.90
N ARG A 256 6.05 5.14 -63.12
CA ARG A 256 4.87 4.29 -63.38
C ARG A 256 5.10 2.80 -63.08
N ARG A 257 6.36 2.32 -63.13
CA ARG A 257 6.73 0.96 -62.68
C ARG A 257 6.93 0.92 -61.16
N SER A 258 7.55 1.97 -60.60
CA SER A 258 7.67 2.15 -59.16
C SER A 258 6.30 2.32 -58.48
N LEU A 259 5.32 3.02 -59.08
CA LEU A 259 3.97 3.14 -58.49
C LEU A 259 3.23 1.80 -58.37
N ARG A 260 3.41 0.88 -59.32
CA ARG A 260 2.73 -0.43 -59.27
C ARG A 260 3.39 -1.38 -58.28
N GLN A 261 4.72 -1.35 -58.15
CA GLN A 261 5.42 -2.08 -57.09
C GLN A 261 5.18 -1.44 -55.72
N SER A 262 5.14 -0.11 -55.62
CA SER A 262 4.88 0.62 -54.39
C SER A 262 3.44 0.41 -53.91
N MET A 263 2.44 0.36 -54.79
CA MET A 263 1.05 0.04 -54.43
C MET A 263 0.88 -1.43 -53.99
N ALA A 264 1.66 -2.37 -54.54
CA ALA A 264 1.65 -3.76 -54.08
C ALA A 264 2.34 -3.92 -52.71
N SER A 265 3.45 -3.20 -52.47
CA SER A 265 4.06 -3.11 -51.13
C SER A 265 3.24 -2.28 -50.16
N LEU A 266 2.47 -1.28 -50.61
CA LEU A 266 1.54 -0.51 -49.78
C LEU A 266 0.34 -1.37 -49.37
N ARG A 267 -0.15 -2.27 -50.24
CA ARG A 267 -1.18 -3.25 -49.89
C ARG A 267 -0.67 -4.36 -48.96
N ARG A 268 0.60 -4.79 -49.08
CA ARG A 268 1.24 -5.68 -48.09
C ARG A 268 1.57 -4.96 -46.77
N SER A 269 1.96 -3.69 -46.84
CA SER A 269 2.19 -2.83 -45.69
C SER A 269 0.89 -2.44 -44.99
N GLN A 270 -0.23 -2.32 -45.71
CA GLN A 270 -1.56 -2.09 -45.12
C GLN A 270 -2.11 -3.34 -44.42
N ARG A 271 -1.74 -4.53 -44.90
CA ARG A 271 -2.01 -5.80 -44.18
C ARG A 271 -1.12 -5.98 -42.95
N LYS A 272 0.12 -5.45 -42.95
CA LYS A 272 0.98 -5.39 -41.75
C LYS A 272 0.62 -4.23 -40.80
N SER A 273 0.15 -3.10 -41.30
CA SER A 273 -0.31 -1.97 -40.48
C SER A 273 -1.66 -2.23 -39.84
N GLY A 274 -2.49 -3.11 -40.41
CA GLY A 274 -3.67 -3.63 -39.72
C GLY A 274 -3.33 -4.43 -38.46
N SER A 275 -2.21 -5.16 -38.46
CA SER A 275 -1.70 -5.89 -37.30
C SER A 275 -1.02 -4.99 -36.26
N LEU A 276 -0.36 -3.91 -36.69
CA LEU A 276 0.20 -2.91 -35.75
C LEU A 276 -0.89 -2.00 -35.17
N ALA A 277 -1.92 -1.66 -35.96
CA ALA A 277 -3.07 -0.90 -35.47
C ALA A 277 -3.96 -1.74 -34.55
N SER A 278 -4.05 -3.07 -34.75
CA SER A 278 -4.71 -3.95 -33.78
C SER A 278 -3.91 -4.09 -32.49
N SER A 279 -2.58 -4.25 -32.57
CA SER A 279 -1.69 -4.29 -31.38
C SER A 279 -1.77 -2.99 -30.57
N ALA A 280 -1.62 -1.84 -31.23
CA ALA A 280 -1.68 -0.55 -30.55
C ALA A 280 -3.07 -0.25 -29.96
N ARG A 281 -4.13 -0.81 -30.56
CA ARG A 281 -5.48 -0.70 -30.03
C ARG A 281 -5.69 -1.63 -28.82
N GLU A 282 -5.19 -2.86 -28.89
CA GLU A 282 -5.22 -3.82 -27.79
C GLU A 282 -4.40 -3.31 -26.59
N GLU A 283 -3.22 -2.74 -26.84
CA GLU A 283 -2.41 -2.05 -25.82
C GLU A 283 -3.14 -0.84 -25.22
N ALA A 284 -3.81 -0.02 -26.04
CA ALA A 284 -4.58 1.12 -25.55
C ALA A 284 -5.82 0.69 -24.74
N GLU A 285 -6.52 -0.36 -25.18
CA GLU A 285 -7.66 -0.94 -24.47
C GLU A 285 -7.22 -1.54 -23.13
N ALA A 286 -6.10 -2.28 -23.10
CA ALA A 286 -5.50 -2.81 -21.87
C ALA A 286 -5.04 -1.70 -20.92
N GLN A 287 -4.47 -0.61 -21.43
CA GLN A 287 -4.08 0.54 -20.61
C GLN A 287 -5.31 1.22 -19.99
N VAL A 288 -6.39 1.40 -20.75
CA VAL A 288 -7.64 1.97 -20.24
C VAL A 288 -8.25 1.06 -19.16
N GLU A 289 -8.23 -0.25 -19.36
CA GLU A 289 -8.70 -1.22 -18.36
C GLU A 289 -7.86 -1.17 -17.08
N ALA A 290 -6.52 -1.10 -17.20
CA ALA A 290 -5.62 -0.95 -16.06
C ALA A 290 -5.84 0.38 -15.31
N ASP A 291 -6.04 1.48 -16.04
CA ASP A 291 -6.31 2.80 -15.45
C ASP A 291 -7.66 2.79 -14.70
N LEU A 292 -8.69 2.15 -15.25
CA LEU A 292 -9.99 1.99 -14.59
C LEU A 292 -9.90 1.11 -13.33
N ALA A 293 -9.18 -0.01 -13.40
CA ALA A 293 -8.96 -0.88 -12.25
C ALA A 293 -8.22 -0.15 -11.13
N TYR A 294 -7.19 0.64 -11.46
CA TYR A 294 -6.48 1.47 -10.49
C TYR A 294 -7.38 2.56 -9.88
N GLN A 295 -8.24 3.20 -10.68
CA GLN A 295 -9.19 4.18 -10.14
C GLN A 295 -10.20 3.57 -9.17
N GLU A 296 -10.69 2.36 -9.46
CA GLU A 296 -11.59 1.64 -8.55
C GLU A 296 -10.86 1.23 -7.26
N TYR A 297 -9.62 0.78 -7.37
CA TYR A 297 -8.77 0.47 -6.22
C TYR A 297 -8.55 1.70 -5.33
N LEU A 298 -8.11 2.81 -5.92
CA LEU A 298 -7.88 4.07 -5.22
C LEU A 298 -9.18 4.58 -4.57
N ARG A 299 -10.33 4.40 -5.23
CA ARG A 299 -11.64 4.72 -4.66
C ARG A 299 -11.88 3.96 -3.36
N LYS A 300 -11.63 2.65 -3.32
CA LYS A 300 -11.80 1.83 -2.10
C LYS A 300 -10.89 2.30 -0.97
N LEU A 301 -9.62 2.61 -1.27
CA LEU A 301 -8.69 3.14 -0.26
C LEU A 301 -9.17 4.48 0.32
N VAL A 302 -9.62 5.39 -0.54
CA VAL A 302 -10.16 6.70 -0.13
C VAL A 302 -11.44 6.53 0.69
N GLU A 303 -12.33 5.61 0.31
CA GLU A 303 -13.54 5.30 1.07
C GLU A 303 -13.21 4.79 2.48
N VAL A 304 -12.28 3.83 2.59
CA VAL A 304 -11.82 3.31 3.88
C VAL A 304 -11.18 4.41 4.72
N PHE A 305 -10.32 5.24 4.11
CA PHE A 305 -9.67 6.35 4.78
C PHE A 305 -10.69 7.32 5.38
N TYR A 306 -11.64 7.80 4.57
CA TYR A 306 -12.63 8.76 5.04
C TYR A 306 -13.67 8.16 5.97
N ALA A 307 -14.00 6.87 5.83
CA ALA A 307 -14.88 6.19 6.78
C ALA A 307 -14.29 6.15 8.19
N ARG A 308 -12.95 6.15 8.33
CA ARG A 308 -12.27 6.21 9.64
C ARG A 308 -12.13 7.64 10.17
N HIS A 309 -11.74 8.57 9.31
CA HIS A 309 -11.31 9.91 9.74
C HIS A 309 -12.40 10.98 9.66
N ASP A 310 -13.28 10.91 8.67
CA ASP A 310 -14.30 11.93 8.41
C ASP A 310 -15.48 11.33 7.61
N PRO A 311 -16.35 10.55 8.26
CA PRO A 311 -17.42 9.80 7.59
C PRO A 311 -18.42 10.70 6.83
N ASN A 312 -18.58 11.95 7.28
CA ASN A 312 -19.47 12.93 6.63
C ASN A 312 -19.00 13.24 5.20
N ARG A 313 -17.69 13.13 4.94
CA ARG A 313 -17.12 13.35 3.61
C ARG A 313 -17.60 12.34 2.57
N LEU A 314 -17.97 11.13 3.00
CA LEU A 314 -18.58 10.12 2.13
C LEU A 314 -20.03 10.48 1.76
N LEU A 315 -20.72 11.27 2.60
CA LEU A 315 -22.14 11.58 2.45
C LEU A 315 -22.41 12.85 1.63
N GLU A 316 -21.54 13.87 1.70
CA GLU A 316 -21.81 15.20 1.14
C GLU A 316 -21.55 15.31 -0.37
N GLU A 317 -20.39 14.86 -0.83
CA GLU A 317 -19.97 14.95 -2.25
C GLU A 317 -19.49 13.59 -2.80
N GLY A 318 -19.49 12.55 -1.95
CA GLY A 318 -18.85 11.28 -2.22
C GLY A 318 -17.33 11.41 -2.35
N VAL A 319 -16.68 10.31 -2.72
CA VAL A 319 -15.23 10.26 -2.92
C VAL A 319 -14.79 10.72 -4.32
N THR A 320 -15.72 10.94 -5.24
CA THR A 320 -15.43 11.22 -6.66
C THR A 320 -14.55 12.47 -6.87
N PRO A 321 -14.82 13.64 -6.24
CA PRO A 321 -13.96 14.82 -6.41
C PRO A 321 -12.53 14.61 -5.89
N ILE A 322 -12.37 13.72 -4.90
CA ILE A 322 -11.06 13.39 -4.34
C ILE A 322 -10.28 12.50 -5.30
N ILE A 323 -10.96 11.55 -5.96
CA ILE A 323 -10.36 10.69 -7.00
C ILE A 323 -9.99 11.52 -8.23
N GLU A 324 -10.86 12.43 -8.67
CA GLU A 324 -10.54 13.37 -9.76
C GLU A 324 -9.31 14.22 -9.42
N PHE A 325 -9.24 14.75 -8.19
CA PHE A 325 -8.05 15.47 -7.72
C PHE A 325 -6.80 14.58 -7.74
N ALA A 326 -6.89 13.32 -7.32
CA ALA A 326 -5.76 12.38 -7.32
C ALA A 326 -5.26 12.09 -8.74
N ILE A 327 -6.17 11.96 -9.72
CA ILE A 327 -5.85 11.73 -11.13
C ILE A 327 -5.16 12.96 -11.72
N GLU A 328 -5.65 14.16 -11.42
CA GLU A 328 -5.12 15.42 -11.96
C GLU A 328 -3.78 15.85 -11.31
N ALA A 329 -3.70 15.77 -9.98
CA ALA A 329 -2.56 16.27 -9.21
C ALA A 329 -1.54 15.18 -8.83
N GLY A 330 -1.91 13.90 -9.00
CA GLY A 330 -1.13 12.74 -8.59
C GLY A 330 -1.40 12.29 -7.16
N GLU A 331 -1.20 10.99 -6.90
CA GLU A 331 -1.41 10.36 -5.60
C GLU A 331 -0.53 10.98 -4.50
N VAL A 332 0.71 11.35 -4.82
CA VAL A 332 1.65 12.01 -3.89
C VAL A 332 1.05 13.29 -3.32
N ALA A 333 0.44 14.12 -4.17
CA ALA A 333 -0.19 15.37 -3.74
C ALA A 333 -1.45 15.12 -2.88
N LEU A 334 -2.18 14.04 -3.15
CA LEU A 334 -3.30 13.62 -2.28
C LEU A 334 -2.76 13.15 -0.91
N ASN A 335 -1.76 12.28 -0.88
CA ASN A 335 -1.16 11.77 0.35
C ASN A 335 -0.58 12.90 1.22
N GLU A 336 0.10 13.89 0.63
CA GLU A 336 0.56 15.08 1.35
C GLU A 336 -0.60 15.85 2.00
N LYS A 337 -1.71 16.04 1.29
CA LYS A 337 -2.90 16.72 1.83
C LYS A 337 -3.57 15.91 2.95
N LEU A 338 -3.68 14.60 2.80
CA LEU A 338 -4.27 13.73 3.81
C LEU A 338 -3.41 13.68 5.07
N ARG A 339 -2.09 13.48 4.92
CA ARG A 339 -1.13 13.49 6.01
C ARG A 339 -1.13 14.82 6.76
N ALA A 340 -1.15 15.94 6.05
CA ALA A 340 -1.19 17.27 6.66
C ALA A 340 -2.47 17.53 7.46
N LYS A 341 -3.62 16.96 7.04
CA LYS A 341 -4.93 17.20 7.68
C LYS A 341 -5.23 16.19 8.80
N TYR A 342 -4.89 14.92 8.62
CA TYR A 342 -5.31 13.81 9.48
C TYR A 342 -4.13 13.09 10.17
N GLY A 343 -2.88 13.38 9.80
CA GLY A 343 -1.69 12.71 10.35
C GLY A 343 -1.43 11.30 9.80
N GLN A 344 -2.22 10.86 8.81
CA GLN A 344 -2.12 9.57 8.13
C GLN A 344 -2.38 9.79 6.63
N ASP A 345 -1.88 8.91 5.76
CA ASP A 345 -2.13 8.95 4.32
C ASP A 345 -2.67 7.63 3.77
N LEU A 346 -2.79 7.51 2.44
CA LEU A 346 -3.30 6.30 1.81
C LEU A 346 -2.28 5.16 1.79
N ILE A 347 -0.98 5.41 1.91
CA ILE A 347 0.04 4.36 1.91
C ILE A 347 -0.12 3.49 3.17
N ASP A 348 -0.39 4.13 4.31
CA ASP A 348 -0.67 3.41 5.56
C ASP A 348 -1.93 2.54 5.42
N ILE A 349 -2.99 3.06 4.81
CA ILE A 349 -4.23 2.32 4.57
C ILE A 349 -4.04 1.20 3.54
N ASP A 350 -3.24 1.43 2.50
CA ASP A 350 -2.89 0.47 1.45
C ASP A 350 -2.18 -0.75 2.04
N ALA A 351 -1.19 -0.52 2.90
CA ALA A 351 -0.47 -1.59 3.60
C ALA A 351 -1.41 -2.43 4.48
N GLU A 352 -2.31 -1.79 5.24
CA GLU A 352 -3.34 -2.50 6.02
C GLU A 352 -4.32 -3.28 5.12
N PHE A 353 -4.75 -2.67 4.01
CA PHE A 353 -5.67 -3.29 3.05
C PHE A 353 -5.08 -4.55 2.44
N GLN A 354 -3.83 -4.49 1.97
CA GLN A 354 -3.14 -5.66 1.42
C GLN A 354 -2.94 -6.75 2.47
N SER A 355 -2.57 -6.39 3.71
CA SER A 355 -2.41 -7.36 4.79
C SER A 355 -3.71 -8.13 5.09
N VAL A 356 -4.84 -7.43 5.20
CA VAL A 356 -6.15 -8.05 5.45
C VAL A 356 -6.62 -8.86 4.24
N ARG A 357 -6.40 -8.34 3.03
CA ARG A 357 -6.72 -9.04 1.78
C ARG A 357 -5.96 -10.37 1.68
N GLU A 358 -4.66 -10.38 1.94
CA GLU A 358 -3.86 -11.60 1.95
C GLU A 358 -4.36 -12.64 2.97
N GLN A 359 -4.74 -12.20 4.17
CA GLN A 359 -5.32 -13.08 5.18
C GLN A 359 -6.66 -13.68 4.69
N LEU A 360 -7.52 -12.86 4.07
CA LEU A 360 -8.77 -13.33 3.48
C LEU A 360 -8.53 -14.30 2.30
N VAL A 361 -7.52 -14.06 1.46
CA VAL A 361 -7.14 -15.00 0.39
C VAL A 361 -6.77 -16.36 0.98
N ARG A 362 -5.90 -16.38 1.99
CA ARG A 362 -5.50 -17.63 2.67
C ARG A 362 -6.70 -18.32 3.33
N PHE A 363 -7.57 -17.53 3.96
CA PHE A 363 -8.79 -18.04 4.58
C PHE A 363 -9.73 -18.68 3.55
N TYR A 364 -10.09 -17.97 2.48
CA TYR A 364 -11.01 -18.49 1.47
C TYR A 364 -10.42 -19.61 0.63
N ALA A 365 -9.11 -19.62 0.36
CA ALA A 365 -8.44 -20.74 -0.31
C ALA A 365 -8.67 -22.08 0.43
N ARG A 366 -8.88 -22.02 1.75
CA ARG A 366 -9.15 -23.18 2.60
C ARG A 366 -10.64 -23.48 2.74
N PHE A 367 -11.46 -22.46 2.99
CA PHE A 367 -12.86 -22.67 3.38
C PHE A 367 -13.86 -22.56 2.23
N ASP A 368 -13.57 -21.72 1.23
CA ASP A 368 -14.47 -21.44 0.11
C ASP A 368 -13.67 -20.92 -1.11
N PRO A 369 -12.96 -21.80 -1.84
CA PRO A 369 -12.09 -21.37 -2.95
C PRO A 369 -12.84 -20.65 -4.07
N THR A 370 -14.16 -20.85 -4.18
CA THR A 370 -14.99 -20.16 -5.18
C THR A 370 -14.96 -18.65 -5.01
N LYS A 371 -14.72 -18.16 -3.78
CA LYS A 371 -14.54 -16.73 -3.49
C LYS A 371 -13.26 -16.12 -4.06
N LEU A 372 -12.33 -16.95 -4.56
CA LEU A 372 -11.08 -16.51 -5.18
C LEU A 372 -11.09 -16.61 -6.71
N GLU A 373 -12.22 -16.99 -7.31
CA GLU A 373 -12.36 -16.95 -8.76
C GLU A 373 -12.26 -15.49 -9.25
N PRO A 374 -11.69 -15.22 -10.44
CA PRO A 374 -11.51 -13.86 -10.95
C PRO A 374 -12.81 -13.03 -10.95
N GLU A 375 -13.95 -13.70 -11.18
CA GLU A 375 -15.28 -13.09 -11.15
C GLU A 375 -15.64 -12.53 -9.77
N ASN A 376 -15.05 -13.05 -8.69
CA ASN A 376 -15.32 -12.68 -7.30
C ASN A 376 -14.21 -11.80 -6.68
N GLU A 377 -13.17 -11.43 -7.42
CA GLU A 377 -12.05 -10.63 -6.90
C GLU A 377 -12.53 -9.29 -6.31
N HIS A 378 -13.51 -8.65 -6.95
CA HIS A 378 -14.15 -7.43 -6.44
C HIS A 378 -14.87 -7.63 -5.08
N GLN A 379 -15.42 -8.82 -4.81
CA GLN A 379 -16.06 -9.14 -3.53
C GLN A 379 -15.02 -9.22 -2.41
N LEU A 380 -13.84 -9.78 -2.71
CA LEU A 380 -12.74 -9.86 -1.75
C LEU A 380 -12.30 -8.47 -1.29
N ASP A 381 -12.12 -7.55 -2.24
CA ASP A 381 -11.79 -6.16 -1.92
C ASP A 381 -12.91 -5.46 -1.15
N THR A 382 -14.18 -5.77 -1.46
CA THR A 382 -15.34 -5.22 -0.75
C THR A 382 -15.37 -5.69 0.71
N VAL A 383 -15.12 -6.98 0.95
CA VAL A 383 -15.03 -7.54 2.32
C VAL A 383 -13.84 -6.96 3.07
N THR A 384 -12.70 -6.79 2.38
CA THR A 384 -11.48 -6.17 2.94
C THR A 384 -11.76 -4.73 3.38
N GLY A 385 -12.33 -3.91 2.50
CA GLY A 385 -12.71 -2.53 2.82
C GLY A 385 -13.72 -2.46 3.96
N TRP A 386 -14.75 -3.31 3.94
CA TRP A 386 -15.73 -3.41 5.02
C TRP A 386 -15.07 -3.74 6.36
N ALA A 387 -14.10 -4.66 6.38
CA ALA A 387 -13.38 -5.08 7.58
C ALA A 387 -12.49 -3.97 8.14
N LEU A 388 -11.83 -3.19 7.28
CA LEU A 388 -11.04 -2.04 7.74
C LEU A 388 -11.89 -0.91 8.31
N VAL A 389 -13.13 -0.74 7.83
CA VAL A 389 -14.08 0.25 8.34
C VAL A 389 -14.75 -0.21 9.64
N ASN A 390 -15.16 -1.47 9.72
CA ASN A 390 -15.94 -2.00 10.84
C ASN A 390 -15.09 -2.68 11.93
N GLY A 391 -13.81 -2.91 11.67
CA GLY A 391 -12.88 -3.61 12.54
C GLY A 391 -12.80 -5.12 12.25
N LEU A 392 -11.59 -5.67 12.42
CA LEU A 392 -11.31 -7.10 12.19
C LEU A 392 -12.11 -8.01 13.12
N ASP A 393 -12.44 -7.58 14.34
CA ASP A 393 -13.23 -8.37 15.29
C ASP A 393 -14.62 -8.73 14.72
N ARG A 394 -15.27 -7.79 14.03
CA ARG A 394 -16.58 -8.01 13.40
C ARG A 394 -16.47 -8.92 12.17
N LEU A 395 -15.39 -8.79 11.41
CA LEU A 395 -15.10 -9.74 10.33
C LEU A 395 -14.90 -11.14 10.90
N ASN A 396 -14.06 -11.30 11.92
CA ASN A 396 -13.81 -12.57 12.58
C ASN A 396 -15.07 -13.15 13.23
N GLU A 397 -15.97 -12.33 13.78
CA GLU A 397 -17.29 -12.80 14.23
C GLU A 397 -18.13 -13.36 13.07
N THR A 398 -18.15 -12.67 11.94
CA THR A 398 -18.89 -13.09 10.73
C THR A 398 -18.31 -14.38 10.15
N LEU A 399 -16.97 -14.48 10.07
CA LEU A 399 -16.28 -15.67 9.60
C LEU A 399 -16.50 -16.85 10.55
N ARG A 400 -16.42 -16.65 11.87
CA ARG A 400 -16.70 -17.71 12.86
C ARG A 400 -18.13 -18.22 12.75
N ARG A 401 -19.11 -17.34 12.58
CA ARG A 401 -20.51 -17.77 12.40
C ARG A 401 -20.73 -18.61 11.15
N LYS A 402 -19.98 -18.34 10.08
CA LYS A 402 -20.18 -19.01 8.78
C LYS A 402 -19.29 -20.24 8.58
N TYR A 403 -18.07 -20.21 9.09
CA TYR A 403 -17.01 -21.19 8.81
C TYR A 403 -16.41 -21.84 10.08
N ASP A 404 -16.85 -21.45 11.29
CA ASP A 404 -16.30 -21.90 12.59
C ASP A 404 -14.80 -21.60 12.79
N ASP A 405 -14.27 -20.58 12.09
CA ASP A 405 -12.87 -20.14 12.20
C ASP A 405 -12.75 -18.61 11.96
N ASP A 406 -11.62 -18.02 12.34
CA ASP A 406 -11.28 -16.60 12.15
C ASP A 406 -10.09 -16.42 11.19
N LEU A 407 -9.76 -15.17 10.85
CA LEU A 407 -8.65 -14.87 9.92
C LEU A 407 -7.28 -15.27 10.44
N ASP A 408 -7.05 -15.13 11.75
CA ASP A 408 -5.74 -15.23 12.38
C ASP A 408 -5.54 -16.55 13.14
N GLY A 409 -6.53 -17.43 13.13
CA GLY A 409 -6.48 -18.69 13.85
C GLY A 409 -6.54 -18.59 15.35
N THR A 410 -6.95 -17.44 15.91
CA THR A 410 -7.08 -17.32 17.35
C THR A 410 -8.08 -18.31 17.92
N GLY A 411 -9.18 -18.59 17.22
CA GLY A 411 -10.15 -19.63 17.58
C GLY A 411 -9.50 -21.01 17.66
N LEU A 412 -8.74 -21.41 16.62
CA LEU A 412 -8.03 -22.69 16.63
C LEU A 412 -6.95 -22.75 17.73
N ARG A 413 -6.21 -21.66 17.95
CA ARG A 413 -5.22 -21.55 19.04
C ARG A 413 -5.87 -21.73 20.41
N ALA A 414 -7.01 -21.08 20.66
CA ALA A 414 -7.76 -21.20 21.91
C ALA A 414 -8.24 -22.64 22.12
N ARG A 415 -8.82 -23.27 21.09
CA ARG A 415 -9.25 -24.68 21.14
C ARG A 415 -8.08 -25.63 21.40
N LEU A 416 -6.92 -25.38 20.78
CA LEU A 416 -5.70 -26.15 21.02
C LEU A 416 -5.16 -25.99 22.45
N ARG A 417 -5.18 -24.77 23.02
CA ARG A 417 -4.80 -24.55 24.43
C ARG A 417 -5.69 -25.37 25.36
N LEU A 418 -7.01 -25.24 25.21
CA LEU A 418 -7.99 -25.98 26.00
C LEU A 418 -7.85 -27.50 25.82
N PHE A 419 -7.60 -27.97 24.60
CA PHE A 419 -7.30 -29.37 24.32
C PHE A 419 -6.06 -29.85 25.08
N TYR A 420 -4.96 -29.11 24.99
CA TYR A 420 -3.69 -29.47 25.61
C TYR A 420 -3.76 -29.46 27.14
N ASP A 421 -4.49 -28.50 27.71
CA ASP A 421 -4.80 -28.47 29.14
C ASP A 421 -5.64 -29.68 29.56
N ALA A 422 -6.67 -30.04 28.78
CA ALA A 422 -7.55 -31.17 29.06
C ALA A 422 -6.85 -32.54 29.00
N VAL A 423 -5.81 -32.68 28.16
CA VAL A 423 -4.99 -33.90 28.10
C VAL A 423 -3.76 -33.83 29.02
N GLY A 424 -3.59 -32.75 29.78
CA GLY A 424 -2.48 -32.55 30.72
C GLY A 424 -1.12 -32.36 30.04
N ALA A 425 -1.08 -31.92 28.79
CA ALA A 425 0.15 -31.69 28.04
C ALA A 425 0.47 -30.20 27.98
N LYS A 426 1.63 -29.80 28.54
CA LYS A 426 2.09 -28.42 28.43
C LYS A 426 2.68 -28.17 27.03
N LYS A 427 2.13 -27.18 26.33
CA LYS A 427 2.64 -26.70 25.04
C LYS A 427 2.91 -25.21 25.15
N SER A 428 4.04 -24.77 24.60
CA SER A 428 4.32 -23.33 24.51
C SER A 428 3.42 -22.70 23.44
N ASP A 429 3.22 -21.39 23.51
CA ASP A 429 2.48 -20.65 22.47
C ASP A 429 3.12 -20.79 21.10
N LYS A 430 4.46 -20.87 21.04
CA LYS A 430 5.19 -21.15 19.80
C LYS A 430 4.86 -22.54 19.25
N ASP A 431 4.78 -23.57 20.09
CA ASP A 431 4.37 -24.91 19.65
C ASP A 431 2.94 -24.91 19.11
N ILE A 432 2.03 -24.23 19.81
CA ILE A 432 0.63 -24.11 19.40
C ILE A 432 0.55 -23.41 18.04
N GLN A 433 1.29 -22.31 17.85
CA GLN A 433 1.38 -21.63 16.56
C GLN A 433 1.89 -22.57 15.47
N THR A 434 2.99 -23.30 15.70
CA THR A 434 3.50 -24.27 14.72
C THR A 434 2.48 -25.37 14.38
N ILE A 435 1.64 -25.77 15.35
CA ILE A 435 0.57 -26.73 15.10
C ILE A 435 -0.57 -26.11 14.30
N VAL A 436 -0.88 -24.83 14.54
CA VAL A 436 -1.86 -24.06 13.75
C VAL A 436 -1.37 -23.90 12.32
N ASP A 437 -0.11 -23.48 12.12
CA ASP A 437 0.50 -23.37 10.79
C ASP A 437 0.48 -24.72 10.07
N TRP A 438 0.86 -25.80 10.76
CA TRP A 438 0.79 -27.17 10.21
C TRP A 438 -0.65 -27.60 9.87
N CYS A 439 -1.62 -27.23 10.71
CA CYS A 439 -3.04 -27.49 10.46
C CYS A 439 -3.51 -26.78 9.20
N TYR A 440 -3.03 -25.56 8.97
CA TYR A 440 -3.34 -24.77 7.78
C TYR A 440 -2.78 -25.37 6.50
N GLU A 441 -1.62 -26.03 6.58
CA GLU A 441 -1.05 -26.76 5.44
C GLU A 441 -1.74 -28.11 5.16
N ASN A 442 -2.40 -28.73 6.15
CA ASN A 442 -2.81 -30.15 6.06
C ASN A 442 -4.30 -30.44 6.23
N SER A 443 -5.11 -29.50 6.74
CA SER A 443 -6.53 -29.62 7.19
C SER A 443 -6.76 -29.91 8.68
N VAL A 444 -7.96 -29.54 9.17
CA VAL A 444 -8.41 -29.80 10.55
C VAL A 444 -8.63 -31.28 10.79
N GLU A 445 -9.10 -32.01 9.78
CA GLU A 445 -9.28 -33.46 9.83
C GLU A 445 -7.95 -34.17 10.02
N ALA A 446 -6.90 -33.72 9.31
CA ALA A 446 -5.55 -34.24 9.48
C ALA A 446 -5.01 -33.95 10.89
N LEU A 447 -5.26 -32.74 11.42
CA LEU A 447 -4.93 -32.39 12.80
C LEU A 447 -5.67 -33.26 13.81
N ASN A 448 -6.98 -33.43 13.67
CA ASN A 448 -7.79 -34.26 14.54
C ASN A 448 -7.31 -35.72 14.53
N LYS A 449 -6.95 -36.26 13.37
CA LYS A 449 -6.36 -37.60 13.25
C LYS A 449 -5.01 -37.69 13.97
N LYS A 450 -4.16 -36.67 13.85
CA LYS A 450 -2.83 -36.59 14.48
C LYS A 450 -2.95 -36.49 16.01
N LEU A 451 -3.86 -35.65 16.51
CA LEU A 451 -4.16 -35.49 17.93
C LEU A 451 -4.75 -36.77 18.52
N LYS A 452 -5.73 -37.38 17.85
CA LYS A 452 -6.36 -38.64 18.28
C LYS A 452 -5.37 -39.79 18.35
N LYS A 453 -4.47 -39.90 17.36
CA LYS A 453 -3.39 -40.90 17.37
C LYS A 453 -2.42 -40.71 18.53
N ARG A 454 -2.11 -39.46 18.90
CA ARG A 454 -1.07 -39.14 19.90
C ARG A 454 -1.60 -39.09 21.34
N TYR A 455 -2.83 -38.61 21.53
CA TYR A 455 -3.41 -38.32 22.85
C TYR A 455 -4.72 -39.07 23.11
N GLY A 456 -5.21 -39.87 22.15
CA GLY A 456 -6.47 -40.62 22.28
C GLY A 456 -7.75 -39.79 22.10
N LYS A 457 -7.64 -38.47 21.90
CA LYS A 457 -8.75 -37.53 21.69
C LYS A 457 -8.47 -36.60 20.50
N SER A 458 -9.51 -36.20 19.76
CA SER A 458 -9.46 -35.09 18.79
C SER A 458 -9.91 -33.76 19.43
N LEU A 459 -9.81 -32.65 18.70
CA LEU A 459 -10.38 -31.37 19.14
C LEU A 459 -11.90 -31.48 19.33
N GLU A 460 -12.59 -32.23 18.47
CA GLU A 460 -14.03 -32.49 18.54
C GLU A 460 -14.43 -33.35 19.74
N ASP A 461 -13.57 -34.29 20.15
CA ASP A 461 -13.79 -35.13 21.33
C ASP A 461 -13.66 -34.32 22.65
N THR A 462 -13.14 -33.09 22.56
CA THR A 462 -12.99 -32.21 23.71
C THR A 462 -14.26 -31.39 23.83
N THR A 463 -15.21 -31.85 24.64
CA THR A 463 -16.40 -31.07 25.00
C THR A 463 -15.93 -29.80 25.71
N PHE A 464 -15.84 -28.71 24.96
CA PHE A 464 -15.73 -27.38 25.52
C PHE A 464 -17.06 -27.16 26.24
N ALA A 465 -17.04 -27.12 27.57
CA ALA A 465 -18.19 -26.58 28.29
C ALA A 465 -18.42 -25.19 27.69
N GLU A 466 -19.64 -24.96 27.16
CA GLU A 466 -20.02 -23.73 26.46
C GLU A 466 -19.37 -22.52 27.15
N GLU A 467 -18.65 -21.70 26.39
CA GLU A 467 -18.05 -20.48 26.92
C GLU A 467 -19.13 -19.72 27.70
N PRO A 468 -18.87 -19.30 28.96
CA PRO A 468 -19.82 -18.48 29.67
C PRO A 468 -20.01 -17.20 28.84
N ASP A 469 -21.24 -16.99 28.37
CA ASP A 469 -21.67 -15.81 27.62
C ASP A 469 -21.16 -14.53 28.31
N LEU A 470 -20.07 -13.96 27.80
CA LEU A 470 -19.44 -12.74 28.31
C LEU A 470 -20.23 -11.47 27.90
N GLY A 471 -21.46 -11.64 27.42
CA GLY A 471 -22.18 -10.63 26.66
C GLY A 471 -23.44 -10.02 27.28
N GLN A 472 -23.88 -10.31 28.51
CA GLN A 472 -24.99 -9.56 29.13
C GLN A 472 -24.85 -9.39 30.65
N GLY A 473 -24.35 -8.22 31.06
CA GLY A 473 -24.46 -7.75 32.44
C GLY A 473 -25.91 -7.46 32.83
N ARG A 474 -26.52 -8.33 33.63
CA ARG A 474 -27.65 -7.97 34.50
C ARG A 474 -27.14 -7.74 35.93
N PRO A 475 -27.66 -6.73 36.66
CA PRO A 475 -27.15 -6.37 37.96
C PRO A 475 -27.56 -7.43 39.00
N ARG A 476 -26.57 -7.86 39.79
CA ARG A 476 -26.78 -8.64 41.02
C ARG A 476 -27.50 -7.77 42.05
N GLY A 477 -28.63 -8.27 42.54
CA GLY A 477 -29.21 -7.88 43.81
C GLY A 477 -28.92 -8.96 44.84
N ASP A 478 -28.30 -8.56 45.94
CA ASP A 478 -27.99 -9.39 47.10
C ASP A 478 -29.25 -9.81 47.86
N THR A 479 -29.30 -11.04 48.38
CA THR A 479 -29.61 -11.28 49.80
C THR A 479 -29.20 -12.70 50.25
N GLU A 480 -28.39 -12.70 51.31
CA GLU A 480 -28.15 -13.70 52.37
C GLU A 480 -29.42 -14.50 52.78
N ALA A 481 -29.44 -15.66 53.45
CA ALA A 481 -28.49 -16.62 54.01
C ALA A 481 -29.30 -17.83 54.55
N SER A 482 -28.61 -18.92 54.92
CA SER A 482 -28.89 -19.80 56.09
C SER A 482 -29.12 -21.31 55.83
N VAL A 483 -28.04 -22.07 56.04
CA VAL A 483 -27.85 -23.29 56.87
C VAL A 483 -28.98 -24.33 57.03
N GLY A 484 -28.67 -25.59 56.65
CA GLY A 484 -29.16 -26.82 57.31
C GLY A 484 -28.99 -28.11 56.48
N PRO A 485 -28.26 -29.15 56.97
CA PRO A 485 -28.24 -30.50 56.36
C PRO A 485 -28.97 -31.53 57.27
N PRO A 486 -28.98 -32.84 56.93
CA PRO A 486 -29.54 -33.49 55.75
C PRO A 486 -30.57 -34.58 56.15
N HIS A 487 -31.36 -35.12 55.22
CA HIS A 487 -31.98 -36.44 55.44
C HIS A 487 -32.15 -37.22 54.11
N PRO A 488 -31.95 -38.55 54.11
CA PRO A 488 -31.96 -39.39 52.92
C PRO A 488 -33.36 -39.99 52.70
N ASP A 489 -33.77 -40.15 51.45
CA ASP A 489 -34.66 -41.23 50.98
C ASP A 489 -34.97 -41.03 49.49
N MET A 490 -34.35 -41.85 48.63
CA MET A 490 -34.91 -42.13 47.31
C MET A 490 -34.69 -43.61 46.94
N PRO A 491 -35.75 -44.33 46.49
CA PRO A 491 -35.65 -45.71 46.04
C PRO A 491 -35.17 -45.83 44.59
N PRO A 492 -34.67 -47.02 44.18
CA PRO A 492 -33.93 -47.24 42.93
C PRO A 492 -34.84 -47.34 41.67
N PRO A 493 -34.25 -47.23 40.47
CA PRO A 493 -35.01 -47.19 39.22
C PRO A 493 -35.52 -48.58 38.81
N ARG A 494 -36.69 -48.64 38.20
CA ARG A 494 -37.22 -49.83 37.51
C ARG A 494 -37.10 -49.70 35.98
N PRO A 495 -37.10 -50.85 35.26
CA PRO A 495 -36.29 -51.03 34.07
C PRO A 495 -37.06 -50.89 32.74
N ALA A 496 -36.25 -50.88 31.68
CA ALA A 496 -36.55 -50.95 30.26
C ALA A 496 -37.90 -51.57 29.86
N SER A 497 -38.66 -50.80 29.08
CA SER A 497 -39.78 -51.28 28.26
C SER A 497 -39.39 -51.21 26.78
N THR A 498 -39.39 -52.38 26.18
CA THR A 498 -39.32 -52.66 24.75
C THR A 498 -40.63 -52.25 24.06
N TYR A 499 -40.56 -51.44 23.00
CA TYR A 499 -41.62 -51.37 22.00
C TYR A 499 -41.06 -51.44 20.57
N LYS A 500 -41.63 -52.40 19.83
CA LYS A 500 -41.42 -52.68 18.41
C LYS A 500 -42.21 -51.69 17.54
N TYR A 501 -41.64 -51.43 16.36
CA TYR A 501 -42.19 -50.88 15.11
C TYR A 501 -43.71 -51.00 14.88
N THR A 502 -44.35 -49.89 14.49
CA THR A 502 -44.92 -49.64 13.13
C THR A 502 -45.90 -48.45 13.12
N ARG A 503 -45.56 -47.36 12.41
CA ARG A 503 -46.41 -46.68 11.40
C ARG A 503 -45.75 -45.38 10.94
N GLU A 504 -45.63 -45.24 9.63
CA GLU A 504 -45.17 -44.04 8.92
C GLU A 504 -46.04 -42.83 9.30
N ALA A 505 -45.39 -41.77 9.78
CA ALA A 505 -45.97 -40.44 9.89
C ALA A 505 -45.51 -39.60 8.68
N PRO A 506 -46.39 -38.80 8.05
CA PRO A 506 -45.99 -37.95 6.94
C PRO A 506 -45.05 -36.84 7.41
N LEU A 507 -44.05 -36.53 6.58
CA LEU A 507 -43.09 -35.45 6.82
C LEU A 507 -43.83 -34.13 7.08
N PRO A 508 -43.37 -33.31 8.06
CA PRO A 508 -43.88 -31.96 8.23
C PRO A 508 -43.61 -31.14 6.96
N PRO A 509 -44.50 -30.19 6.59
CA PRO A 509 -44.25 -29.31 5.48
C PRO A 509 -42.95 -28.54 5.73
N GLY A 510 -42.09 -28.50 4.71
CA GLY A 510 -40.85 -27.73 4.76
C GLY A 510 -41.15 -26.25 5.07
N PRO A 511 -40.18 -25.53 5.67
CA PRO A 511 -40.34 -24.12 5.95
C PRO A 511 -40.71 -23.36 4.66
N PRO A 512 -41.62 -22.38 4.74
CA PRO A 512 -41.96 -21.57 3.58
C PRO A 512 -40.70 -20.84 3.08
N PRO A 513 -40.57 -20.59 1.77
CA PRO A 513 -39.45 -19.83 1.23
C PRO A 513 -39.43 -18.45 1.90
N LEU A 514 -38.24 -18.03 2.35
CA LEU A 514 -37.99 -16.65 2.78
C LEU A 514 -38.36 -15.73 1.62
N VAL A 515 -39.42 -14.94 1.81
CA VAL A 515 -39.73 -13.77 0.99
C VAL A 515 -38.88 -12.63 1.54
N ASP A 516 -38.10 -12.00 0.67
CA ASP A 516 -37.26 -10.84 0.98
C ASP A 516 -38.08 -9.71 1.63
N LEU A 517 -37.73 -9.35 2.88
CA LEU A 517 -38.25 -8.20 3.65
C LEU A 517 -37.32 -6.95 3.72
N PRO A 518 -36.40 -6.64 2.78
CA PRO A 518 -35.55 -5.45 2.92
C PRO A 518 -36.31 -4.13 2.71
N GLU A 519 -37.43 -4.10 1.97
CA GLU A 519 -38.09 -2.84 1.59
C GLU A 519 -38.79 -2.12 2.76
N GLU A 520 -39.38 -2.83 3.72
CA GLU A 520 -40.09 -2.18 4.83
C GLU A 520 -39.13 -1.53 5.84
N HIS A 521 -37.95 -2.14 6.04
CA HIS A 521 -36.96 -1.60 6.96
C HIS A 521 -36.27 -0.35 6.39
N GLU A 522 -36.02 -0.31 5.08
CA GLU A 522 -35.48 0.89 4.43
C GLU A 522 -36.50 2.03 4.37
N ARG A 523 -37.78 1.74 4.07
CA ARG A 523 -38.85 2.75 4.13
C ARG A 523 -39.00 3.36 5.52
N SER A 524 -38.86 2.55 6.57
CA SER A 524 -38.91 3.03 7.96
C SER A 524 -37.74 3.98 8.30
N LYS A 525 -36.52 3.67 7.84
CA LYS A 525 -35.34 4.54 8.05
C LYS A 525 -35.45 5.86 7.28
N GLN A 526 -35.90 5.80 6.02
CA GLN A 526 -36.10 6.99 5.19
C GLN A 526 -37.20 7.90 5.78
N GLY A 527 -38.29 7.31 6.29
CA GLY A 527 -39.35 8.05 6.98
C GLY A 527 -38.84 8.83 8.20
N ALA A 528 -38.08 8.18 9.10
CA ALA A 528 -37.54 8.84 10.30
C ALA A 528 -36.59 10.00 9.98
N ALA A 529 -35.76 9.86 8.93
CA ALA A 529 -34.85 10.92 8.50
C ALA A 529 -35.62 12.13 7.90
N LEU A 530 -36.69 11.88 7.14
CA LEU A 530 -37.55 12.92 6.59
C LEU A 530 -38.31 13.67 7.69
N GLU A 531 -38.86 12.95 8.67
CA GLU A 531 -39.53 13.57 9.83
C GLU A 531 -38.63 14.56 10.58
N ALA A 532 -37.36 14.19 10.81
CA ALA A 532 -36.40 15.07 11.46
C ALA A 532 -36.14 16.35 10.64
N LYS A 533 -36.01 16.25 9.31
CA LYS A 533 -35.82 17.43 8.43
C LYS A 533 -37.05 18.34 8.41
N ILE A 534 -38.25 17.77 8.30
CA ILE A 534 -39.52 18.52 8.30
C ILE A 534 -39.73 19.23 9.64
N LEU A 535 -39.42 18.56 10.77
CA LEU A 535 -39.52 19.15 12.10
C LEU A 535 -38.59 20.37 12.25
N VAL A 536 -37.35 20.28 11.76
CA VAL A 536 -36.40 21.41 11.76
C VAL A 536 -36.88 22.55 10.85
N PHE A 537 -37.52 22.23 9.72
CA PHE A 537 -38.12 23.24 8.84
C PHE A 537 -39.28 23.95 9.54
N TYR A 538 -40.28 23.22 10.02
CA TYR A 538 -41.47 23.81 10.64
C TYR A 538 -41.16 24.55 11.95
N SER A 539 -40.26 24.04 12.79
CA SER A 539 -39.84 24.77 13.99
C SER A 539 -39.25 26.16 13.70
N LYS A 540 -38.71 26.39 12.49
CA LYS A 540 -38.21 27.70 12.06
C LYS A 540 -39.23 28.54 11.31
N LYS A 541 -40.06 27.93 10.47
CA LYS A 541 -40.92 28.64 9.50
C LYS A 541 -42.39 28.70 9.90
N ASP A 542 -42.91 27.65 10.52
CA ASP A 542 -44.30 27.58 10.98
C ASP A 542 -44.40 26.63 12.20
N PRO A 543 -44.09 27.12 13.42
CA PRO A 543 -44.07 26.27 14.61
C PRO A 543 -45.40 25.59 14.93
N ALA A 544 -46.53 26.14 14.44
CA ALA A 544 -47.84 25.54 14.62
C ALA A 544 -47.98 24.21 13.84
N LYS A 545 -47.21 24.02 12.76
CA LYS A 545 -47.14 22.76 12.00
C LYS A 545 -46.07 21.80 12.51
N ALA A 546 -45.24 22.19 13.48
CA ALA A 546 -44.18 21.34 14.04
C ALA A 546 -44.70 20.27 15.02
N THR A 547 -45.94 19.80 14.86
CA THR A 547 -46.50 18.72 15.66
C THR A 547 -46.07 17.36 15.09
N PRO A 548 -45.81 16.34 15.93
CA PRO A 548 -45.40 15.02 15.45
C PRO A 548 -46.35 14.42 14.41
N GLU A 549 -47.66 14.63 14.59
CA GLU A 549 -48.70 14.13 13.67
C GLU A 549 -48.62 14.78 12.28
N GLN A 550 -48.40 16.10 12.22
CA GLN A 550 -48.27 16.81 10.95
C GLN A 550 -46.95 16.51 10.26
N VAL A 551 -45.86 16.38 11.03
CA VAL A 551 -44.53 16.01 10.53
C VAL A 551 -44.54 14.60 9.93
N ALA A 552 -45.14 13.62 10.60
CA ALA A 552 -45.26 12.25 10.09
C ALA A 552 -46.14 12.17 8.84
N LYS A 553 -47.26 12.92 8.82
CA LYS A 553 -48.15 13.02 7.66
C LYS A 553 -47.42 13.58 6.43
N ASP A 554 -46.64 14.64 6.62
CA ASP A 554 -45.89 15.26 5.54
C ASP A 554 -44.70 14.40 5.09
N ALA A 555 -44.05 13.65 6.00
CA ALA A 555 -43.02 12.67 5.65
C ALA A 555 -43.59 11.51 4.81
N ALA A 556 -44.76 10.99 5.18
CA ALA A 556 -45.46 9.98 4.39
C ALA A 556 -45.84 10.51 3.00
N ARG A 557 -46.30 11.76 2.91
CA ARG A 557 -46.61 12.42 1.64
C ARG A 557 -45.37 12.56 0.75
N ILE A 558 -44.20 12.87 1.30
CA ILE A 558 -42.93 12.93 0.53
C ILE A 558 -42.55 11.56 -0.02
N LEU A 559 -42.77 10.48 0.75
CA LEU A 559 -42.47 9.12 0.29
C LEU A 559 -43.44 8.66 -0.82
N GLU A 560 -44.68 9.15 -0.84
CA GLU A 560 -45.69 8.81 -1.83
C GLU A 560 -45.61 9.68 -3.09
N ASP A 561 -45.55 11.01 -2.93
CA ASP A 561 -45.65 11.98 -4.02
C ASP A 561 -44.28 12.48 -4.54
N GLY A 562 -43.20 12.14 -3.82
CA GLY A 562 -41.84 12.60 -4.11
C GLY A 562 -41.50 13.97 -3.51
N ILE A 563 -40.22 14.18 -3.22
CA ILE A 563 -39.74 15.38 -2.52
C ILE A 563 -39.90 16.68 -3.33
N ASP A 564 -39.95 16.60 -4.66
CA ASP A 564 -40.04 17.77 -5.54
C ASP A 564 -41.41 18.45 -5.46
N ALA A 565 -42.49 17.68 -5.38
CA ALA A 565 -43.85 18.20 -5.21
C ALA A 565 -43.99 18.93 -3.87
N PHE A 566 -43.45 18.34 -2.80
CA PHE A 566 -43.44 18.95 -1.47
C PHE A 566 -42.58 20.21 -1.43
N ASN A 567 -41.41 20.20 -2.06
CA ASN A 567 -40.53 21.37 -2.14
C ASN A 567 -41.16 22.52 -2.93
N ALA A 568 -41.92 22.24 -3.99
CA ALA A 568 -42.65 23.26 -4.73
C ALA A 568 -43.69 23.97 -3.84
N GLU A 569 -44.44 23.19 -3.04
CA GLU A 569 -45.41 23.76 -2.09
C GLU A 569 -44.72 24.58 -0.99
N LEU A 570 -43.60 24.13 -0.44
CA LEU A 570 -42.85 24.90 0.55
C LEU A 570 -42.27 26.19 -0.03
N MET A 571 -41.78 26.15 -1.29
CA MET A 571 -41.33 27.35 -1.99
C MET A 571 -42.47 28.35 -2.21
N GLU A 572 -43.68 27.86 -2.52
CA GLU A 572 -44.86 28.72 -2.68
C GLU A 572 -45.31 29.35 -1.34
N LEU A 573 -45.33 28.56 -0.27
CA LEU A 573 -45.82 29.01 1.05
C LEU A 573 -44.80 29.83 1.84
N TYR A 574 -43.51 29.48 1.77
CA TYR A 574 -42.47 30.03 2.66
C TYR A 574 -41.28 30.63 1.91
N GLY A 575 -41.23 30.54 0.58
CA GLY A 575 -40.11 31.01 -0.23
C GLY A 575 -38.82 30.19 -0.07
N GLU A 576 -38.89 29.05 0.61
CA GLU A 576 -37.76 28.17 0.92
C GLU A 576 -38.19 26.71 0.81
N SER A 577 -37.30 25.86 0.30
CA SER A 577 -37.50 24.40 0.21
C SER A 577 -36.76 23.67 1.32
N LEU A 578 -37.06 22.38 1.56
CA LEU A 578 -36.27 21.58 2.50
C LEU A 578 -34.79 21.51 2.12
N VAL A 579 -34.47 21.56 0.82
CA VAL A 579 -33.10 21.55 0.29
C VAL A 579 -32.33 22.83 0.65
N SER A 580 -33.03 23.95 0.84
CA SER A 580 -32.39 25.23 1.17
C SER A 580 -31.86 25.30 2.61
N LEU A 581 -32.43 24.51 3.53
CA LEU A 581 -31.96 24.40 4.92
C LEU A 581 -30.54 23.85 5.03
N ASP A 582 -30.15 22.98 4.10
CA ASP A 582 -28.84 22.33 4.09
C ASP A 582 -27.72 23.32 3.64
N ARG A 583 -28.07 24.42 2.94
CA ARG A 583 -27.09 25.43 2.47
C ARG A 583 -26.79 26.55 3.48
N GLY A 584 -27.60 26.70 4.53
CA GLY A 584 -27.58 27.87 5.42
C GLY A 584 -26.51 27.86 6.53
N ARG A 585 -25.71 26.80 6.70
CA ARG A 585 -24.77 26.68 7.84
C ARG A 585 -23.35 27.23 7.58
N SER A 586 -23.01 27.65 6.36
CA SER A 586 -21.62 28.01 6.00
C SER A 586 -21.32 29.50 5.86
N SER A 587 -22.20 30.42 6.30
CA SER A 587 -21.95 31.86 6.17
C SER A 587 -22.40 32.68 7.39
N VAL A 588 -21.56 32.72 8.43
CA VAL A 588 -21.57 33.81 9.43
C VAL A 588 -20.12 34.29 9.64
N ARG A 589 -19.67 35.25 8.83
CA ARG A 589 -18.45 36.03 9.10
C ARG A 589 -18.83 37.29 9.91
N MET A 590 -18.44 37.31 11.18
CA MET A 590 -18.45 38.53 11.99
C MET A 590 -17.34 39.48 11.51
N SER A 591 -17.75 40.66 11.07
CA SER A 591 -16.88 41.79 10.77
C SER A 591 -16.66 42.59 12.06
N THR A 592 -15.44 42.59 12.61
CA THR A 592 -15.02 43.57 13.61
C THR A 592 -13.96 44.48 13.00
N ARG A 593 -14.31 45.76 12.86
CA ARG A 593 -13.40 46.87 12.60
C ARG A 593 -12.57 47.15 13.85
N SER A 594 -11.25 47.27 13.71
CA SER A 594 -10.46 48.13 14.61
C SER A 594 -9.38 48.86 13.81
N SER A 595 -9.40 50.17 13.95
CA SER A 595 -8.48 51.14 13.37
C SER A 595 -7.43 51.48 14.42
N VAL A 596 -6.14 51.35 14.11
CA VAL A 596 -5.09 52.08 14.83
C VAL A 596 -4.10 52.65 13.81
N ARG A 597 -4.01 53.99 13.83
CA ARG A 597 -2.95 54.81 13.24
C ARG A 597 -1.63 54.59 13.99
N SER A 598 -0.53 54.55 13.26
CA SER A 598 0.72 55.17 13.72
C SER A 598 1.63 55.50 12.54
N SER A 599 1.94 56.78 12.47
CA SER A 599 2.77 57.44 11.47
C SER A 599 4.19 57.65 12.00
N SER A 600 5.17 57.44 11.12
CA SER A 600 6.32 58.31 10.87
C SER A 600 7.65 58.15 11.64
N PHE A 601 8.72 58.26 10.82
CA PHE A 601 9.98 58.99 10.99
C PHE A 601 11.33 58.25 11.23
N ARG A 602 12.26 58.54 10.30
CA ARG A 602 13.76 58.56 10.34
C ARG A 602 14.52 57.21 10.40
N ALA A 603 15.71 57.04 9.80
CA ALA A 603 16.53 57.84 8.88
C ALA A 603 17.67 56.96 8.30
N SER A 604 18.06 57.29 7.08
CA SER A 604 19.43 57.36 6.52
C SER A 604 20.54 56.44 7.04
N ARG A 605 21.11 55.63 6.12
CA ARG A 605 22.58 55.48 6.01
C ARG A 605 22.98 55.19 4.55
N LYS A 606 23.71 56.14 3.96
CA LYS A 606 24.51 56.04 2.73
C LYS A 606 25.98 56.14 3.15
N VAL A 607 26.81 55.16 2.78
CA VAL A 607 28.27 55.22 2.50
C VAL A 607 28.54 53.92 1.69
N ALA A 608 28.60 53.93 0.35
CA ALA A 608 29.71 54.25 -0.54
C ALA A 608 30.96 53.36 -0.36
N VAL A 609 31.23 52.51 -1.36
CA VAL A 609 32.57 52.03 -1.75
C VAL A 609 32.65 52.05 -3.28
N ASP A 610 33.76 52.61 -3.76
CA ASP A 610 34.13 53.06 -5.10
C ASP A 610 34.28 51.97 -6.19
N LYS A 611 34.21 52.36 -7.48
CA LYS A 611 35.41 52.54 -8.36
C LYS A 611 35.07 52.80 -9.85
N VAL A 612 35.94 53.64 -10.44
CA VAL A 612 36.17 54.05 -11.85
C VAL A 612 35.32 55.21 -12.38
#